data_AF-A0A516PVF7-F1
#
_entry.id   AF-A0A516PVF7-F1
#
_cell.length_a   1.000
_cell.length_b   1.000
_cell.length_c   1.000
_cell.angle_alpha   90.00
_cell.angle_beta   90.00
_cell.angle_gamma   90.00
#
_symmetry.space_group_name_H-M   'P 1'
#
loop_
_entity.id
_entity.type
_entity.pdbx_description
1 polymer ?
#
loop_
_entity_poly.entity_id
_entity_poly.type
_entity_poly.pdbx_seq_one_letter_code
_entity_poly.pdbx_strand_id
1 'polypeptide(L)'
;MSKIDQRTPLLFDLPFTAEVARLDQPEVGLAKVISLVGRDASYAAEVTLLDVADHRLIRSGVELAHRVIEGRGDWYLRAPQWQPLLPAERLEPFARGDLPDDLADLVLPFRRRGALGPVAAISYERHSFEFRAADGAALARLQDSRITIRRGGVTTARYREVRVEPLDPGLTGQQRDWLIAALSDAGGTLVDDFPELATRLGTPATGLTDYPEPRPIEPDSSFESFVESVLAARLRELMLADLAIRTDSVPATRLGEVVDRLRGELNGLAATLDPEWLAELDEELRWLLAELTEAEREPARLRSLLRRERYLRLLDLLVTAVRGPKVDENAAELKAGDIVIGLLDHSCKKLLKIAGALGPGAGGRAWMTAAVAAEETARIDRLAALVAGKKERRVARRLRPAIKLLLASQTDAELAAAAQRQARFATAAEAFELGRDYQRLRQRQHEAERDFLRLWPRIVAKVHR
;
A
#
# COMPACT_ATOMS: atom_id res chain seq x y z
N MET A 1 -25.06 31.75 4.24
CA MET A 1 -23.95 31.93 3.28
C MET A 1 -22.65 31.60 4.01
N SER A 2 -22.13 30.39 3.78
CA SER A 2 -20.84 29.99 4.32
C SER A 2 -19.77 30.94 3.78
N LYS A 3 -18.85 31.44 4.63
CA LYS A 3 -17.70 32.22 4.16
C LYS A 3 -16.87 31.29 3.28
N ILE A 4 -17.04 31.40 1.95
CA ILE A 4 -16.14 30.77 1.00
C ILE A 4 -14.75 31.30 1.33
N ASP A 5 -13.84 30.40 1.69
CA ASP A 5 -12.45 30.75 1.97
C ASP A 5 -11.89 31.42 0.72
N GLN A 6 -11.56 32.71 0.84
CA GLN A 6 -11.09 33.56 -0.26
C GLN A 6 -9.77 33.05 -0.88
N ARG A 7 -9.11 32.08 -0.23
CA ARG A 7 -7.90 31.39 -0.70
C ARG A 7 -8.16 30.14 -1.52
N THR A 8 -9.40 29.65 -1.61
CA THR A 8 -9.72 28.46 -2.40
C THR A 8 -9.55 28.76 -3.90
N PRO A 9 -8.82 27.94 -4.67
CA PRO A 9 -8.78 28.07 -6.13
C PRO A 9 -10.17 28.02 -6.76
N LEU A 10 -10.35 28.70 -7.89
CA LEU A 10 -11.53 28.51 -8.74
C LEU A 10 -11.14 27.62 -9.93
N LEU A 11 -11.93 26.59 -10.20
CA LEU A 11 -11.67 25.62 -11.28
C LEU A 11 -12.85 25.61 -12.24
N PHE A 12 -12.59 25.74 -13.55
CA PHE A 12 -13.65 25.73 -14.56
C PHE A 12 -13.33 24.76 -15.68
N ASP A 13 -14.30 23.92 -16.03
CA ASP A 13 -14.34 23.24 -17.32
C ASP A 13 -14.99 24.18 -18.35
N LEU A 14 -14.26 24.53 -19.41
CA LEU A 14 -14.77 25.38 -20.49
C LEU A 14 -14.99 24.58 -21.78
N PRO A 15 -15.93 25.01 -22.65
CA PRO A 15 -16.00 24.50 -24.01
C PRO A 15 -14.65 24.74 -24.71
N PHE A 16 -14.17 23.72 -25.43
CA PHE A 16 -12.81 23.70 -25.97
C PHE A 16 -12.46 24.92 -26.84
N THR A 17 -13.45 25.41 -27.60
CA THR A 17 -13.33 26.53 -28.54
C THR A 17 -13.97 27.83 -28.03
N ALA A 18 -14.40 27.89 -26.77
CA ALA A 18 -15.04 29.10 -26.24
C ALA A 18 -14.08 30.31 -26.28
N GLU A 19 -14.59 31.46 -26.70
CA GLU A 19 -13.89 32.72 -26.53
C GLU A 19 -14.22 33.29 -25.16
N VAL A 20 -13.20 33.53 -24.35
CA VAL A 20 -13.37 34.18 -23.05
C VAL A 20 -13.16 35.67 -23.29
N ALA A 21 -14.17 36.47 -22.93
CA ALA A 21 -14.05 37.92 -22.98
C ALA A 21 -12.87 38.41 -22.11
N ARG A 22 -12.46 39.66 -22.31
CA ARG A 22 -11.39 40.26 -21.53
C ARG A 22 -11.68 40.16 -20.03
N LEU A 23 -10.74 39.58 -19.29
CA LEU A 23 -10.86 39.32 -17.84
C LEU A 23 -10.32 40.47 -16.96
N ASP A 24 -10.02 41.63 -17.55
CA ASP A 24 -9.77 42.86 -16.79
C ASP A 24 -11.08 43.62 -16.52
N GLN A 25 -11.28 44.02 -15.27
CA GLN A 25 -12.39 44.87 -14.85
C GLN A 25 -11.96 45.86 -13.76
N PRO A 26 -11.50 47.06 -14.14
CA PRO A 26 -11.02 48.07 -13.20
C PRO A 26 -12.06 48.47 -12.14
N GLU A 27 -13.35 48.45 -12.48
CA GLU A 27 -14.44 48.82 -11.56
C GLU A 27 -14.55 47.90 -10.33
N VAL A 28 -14.13 46.63 -10.46
CA VAL A 28 -14.07 45.67 -9.34
C VAL A 28 -12.64 45.49 -8.81
N GLY A 29 -11.70 46.32 -9.27
CA GLY A 29 -10.30 46.30 -8.85
C GLY A 29 -9.40 45.27 -9.56
N LEU A 30 -9.88 44.60 -10.60
CA LEU A 30 -9.07 43.76 -11.50
C LEU A 30 -8.53 44.63 -12.65
N ALA A 31 -7.59 45.50 -12.33
CA ALA A 31 -7.17 46.56 -13.25
C ALA A 31 -6.44 46.03 -14.51
N LYS A 32 -5.69 44.94 -14.39
CA LYS A 32 -4.91 44.36 -15.50
C LYS A 32 -4.84 42.85 -15.44
N VAL A 33 -4.81 42.22 -16.61
CA VAL A 33 -4.45 40.81 -16.80
C VAL A 33 -3.18 40.77 -17.64
N ILE A 34 -2.12 40.19 -17.10
CA ILE A 34 -0.79 40.17 -17.76
C ILE A 34 -0.44 38.72 -18.09
N SER A 35 -0.08 38.44 -19.34
CA SER A 35 0.48 37.14 -19.73
C SER A 35 1.84 36.94 -19.05
N LEU A 36 2.03 35.79 -18.42
CA LEU A 36 3.30 35.41 -17.83
C LEU A 36 4.29 34.93 -18.91
N VAL A 37 5.58 35.16 -18.66
CA VAL A 37 6.71 34.78 -19.53
C VAL A 37 7.77 34.04 -18.69
N GLY A 38 8.58 33.17 -19.30
CA GLY A 38 9.56 32.33 -18.58
C GLY A 38 9.05 30.93 -18.18
N ARG A 39 9.60 30.34 -17.10
CA ARG A 39 9.27 28.94 -16.68
C ARG A 39 7.79 28.73 -16.28
N ASP A 40 7.10 29.80 -15.90
CA ASP A 40 5.67 29.80 -15.53
C ASP A 40 4.76 30.25 -16.69
N ALA A 41 5.29 30.32 -17.91
CA ALA A 41 4.63 30.92 -19.07
C ALA A 41 3.68 29.99 -19.82
N SER A 42 3.17 30.53 -20.92
CA SER A 42 2.51 29.75 -21.94
C SER A 42 3.49 28.76 -22.60
N TYR A 43 3.10 27.48 -22.70
CA TYR A 43 3.89 26.46 -23.40
C TYR A 43 2.99 25.44 -24.07
N ALA A 44 3.53 24.83 -25.14
CA ALA A 44 3.00 23.63 -25.74
C ALA A 44 3.89 22.43 -25.38
N ALA A 45 3.26 21.33 -24.99
CA ALA A 45 3.94 20.08 -24.66
C ALA A 45 3.27 18.89 -25.35
N GLU A 46 4.08 17.92 -25.74
CA GLU A 46 3.63 16.58 -26.13
C GLU A 46 4.03 15.61 -25.01
N VAL A 47 3.05 14.93 -24.41
CA VAL A 47 3.26 14.00 -23.30
C VAL A 47 2.90 12.59 -23.76
N THR A 48 3.82 11.65 -23.65
CA THR A 48 3.58 10.23 -23.88
C THR A 48 3.44 9.53 -22.53
N LEU A 49 2.23 9.09 -22.20
CA LEU A 49 1.97 8.27 -21.01
C LEU A 49 2.50 6.85 -21.21
N LEU A 50 3.24 6.35 -20.23
CA LEU A 50 3.72 4.97 -20.19
C LEU A 50 3.02 4.17 -19.09
N ASP A 51 2.54 2.99 -19.45
CA ASP A 51 1.94 2.03 -18.52
C ASP A 51 2.08 0.60 -19.09
N VAL A 52 1.61 -0.38 -18.34
CA VAL A 52 1.32 -1.73 -18.83
C VAL A 52 0.01 -1.69 -19.63
N ALA A 53 -0.18 -2.64 -20.55
CA ALA A 53 -1.35 -2.69 -21.44
C ALA A 53 -2.72 -2.67 -20.72
N ASP A 54 -2.79 -3.07 -19.45
CA ASP A 54 -4.00 -3.04 -18.61
C ASP A 54 -4.10 -1.80 -17.70
N HIS A 55 -3.25 -0.80 -17.93
CA HIS A 55 -3.21 0.51 -17.27
C HIS A 55 -3.04 0.44 -15.74
N ARG A 56 -2.34 -0.57 -15.23
CA ARG A 56 -2.26 -0.84 -13.79
C ARG A 56 -1.51 0.24 -12.99
N LEU A 57 -0.61 1.02 -13.59
CA LEU A 57 -0.01 2.18 -12.90
C LEU A 57 -1.07 3.27 -12.70
N ILE A 58 -1.75 3.66 -13.78
CA ILE A 58 -2.79 4.70 -13.75
C ILE A 58 -3.94 4.30 -12.84
N ARG A 59 -4.39 3.04 -12.87
CA ARG A 59 -5.42 2.50 -11.96
C ARG A 59 -4.99 2.58 -10.49
N SER A 60 -3.70 2.60 -10.22
CA SER A 60 -3.14 2.78 -8.88
C SER A 60 -2.75 4.23 -8.58
N GLY A 61 -3.15 5.20 -9.40
CA GLY A 61 -2.87 6.61 -9.18
C GLY A 61 -1.40 7.00 -9.41
N VAL A 62 -0.67 6.22 -10.21
CA VAL A 62 0.72 6.48 -10.61
C VAL A 62 0.75 6.84 -12.09
N GLU A 63 1.21 8.05 -12.39
CA GLU A 63 1.38 8.53 -13.77
C GLU A 63 2.86 8.61 -14.10
N LEU A 64 3.30 7.80 -15.06
CA LEU A 64 4.65 7.86 -15.63
C LEU A 64 4.54 8.37 -17.06
N ALA A 65 5.31 9.41 -17.40
CA ALA A 65 5.29 9.94 -18.76
C ALA A 65 6.63 10.50 -19.20
N HIS A 66 6.82 10.53 -20.52
CA HIS A 66 7.85 11.32 -21.17
C HIS A 66 7.21 12.56 -21.79
N ARG A 67 7.66 13.75 -21.39
CA ARG A 67 7.12 15.04 -21.84
C ARG A 67 8.14 15.77 -22.69
N VAL A 68 7.72 16.30 -23.84
CA VAL A 68 8.56 17.11 -24.74
C VAL A 68 8.01 18.53 -24.82
N ILE A 69 8.84 19.52 -24.46
CA ILE A 69 8.55 20.95 -24.59
C ILE A 69 9.63 21.57 -25.46
N GLU A 70 9.26 22.22 -26.57
CA GLU A 70 10.20 22.89 -27.50
C GLU A 70 11.39 21.98 -27.91
N GLY A 71 11.13 20.69 -28.13
CA GLY A 71 12.14 19.70 -28.50
C GLY A 71 13.04 19.18 -27.37
N ARG A 72 12.76 19.55 -26.11
CA ARG A 72 13.46 19.05 -24.92
C ARG A 72 12.57 18.06 -24.16
N GLY A 73 13.08 16.86 -23.96
CA GLY A 73 12.41 15.77 -23.25
C GLY A 73 12.72 15.77 -21.74
N ASP A 74 11.67 15.55 -20.95
CA ASP A 74 11.72 15.34 -19.50
C ASP A 74 11.01 14.03 -19.16
N TRP A 75 11.52 13.31 -18.15
CA TRP A 75 10.75 12.25 -17.51
C TRP A 75 9.95 12.81 -16.33
N TYR A 76 8.73 12.33 -16.19
CA TYR A 76 7.78 12.79 -15.19
C TYR A 76 7.15 11.60 -14.48
N LEU A 77 7.12 11.66 -13.15
CA LEU A 77 6.40 10.72 -12.29
C LEU A 77 5.50 11.50 -11.32
N ARG A 78 4.21 11.17 -11.28
CA ARG A 78 3.23 11.77 -10.37
C ARG A 78 2.46 10.69 -9.64
N ALA A 79 2.48 10.73 -8.31
CA ALA A 79 1.82 9.73 -7.47
C ALA A 79 1.37 10.33 -6.11
N PRO A 80 0.48 11.34 -6.10
CA PRO A 80 0.09 12.06 -4.89
C PRO A 80 -0.51 11.15 -3.80
N GLN A 81 -1.22 10.09 -4.20
CA GLN A 81 -1.84 9.13 -3.28
C GLN A 81 -0.82 8.23 -2.55
N TRP A 82 0.45 8.25 -2.99
CA TRP A 82 1.52 7.43 -2.44
C TRP A 82 2.58 8.24 -1.68
N GLN A 83 2.32 9.53 -1.43
CA GLN A 83 3.19 10.33 -0.59
C GLN A 83 3.28 9.78 0.85
N PRO A 84 4.43 9.91 1.52
CA PRO A 84 5.67 10.52 1.02
C PRO A 84 6.60 9.54 0.27
N LEU A 85 6.21 8.26 0.13
CA LEU A 85 7.06 7.21 -0.43
C LEU A 85 7.28 7.39 -1.94
N LEU A 86 6.28 7.90 -2.65
CA LEU A 86 6.43 8.42 -4.00
C LEU A 86 6.24 9.94 -3.99
N PRO A 87 6.87 10.66 -4.95
CA PRO A 87 6.68 12.09 -5.07
C PRO A 87 5.24 12.42 -5.49
N ALA A 88 4.68 13.52 -4.96
CA ALA A 88 3.46 14.09 -5.53
C ALA A 88 3.70 14.39 -7.01
N GLU A 89 4.84 15.00 -7.33
CA GLU A 89 5.33 15.22 -8.68
C GLU A 89 6.87 15.22 -8.65
N ARG A 90 7.49 14.55 -9.61
CA ARG A 90 8.94 14.57 -9.87
C ARG A 90 9.19 14.77 -11.35
N LEU A 91 10.04 15.73 -11.67
CA LEU A 91 10.47 16.06 -13.03
C LEU A 91 11.98 15.83 -13.13
N GLU A 92 12.40 15.01 -14.09
CA GLU A 92 13.79 14.77 -14.44
C GLU A 92 14.08 15.46 -15.78
N PRO A 93 14.61 16.70 -15.74
CA PRO A 93 14.70 17.53 -16.92
C PRO A 93 15.85 17.13 -17.83
N PHE A 94 15.70 17.34 -19.14
CA PHE A 94 16.74 17.12 -20.14
C PHE A 94 17.34 15.70 -20.17
N ALA A 95 16.59 14.72 -19.66
CA ALA A 95 17.00 13.34 -19.74
C ALA A 95 16.98 12.89 -21.21
N ARG A 96 18.18 12.74 -21.80
CA ARG A 96 18.31 12.15 -23.13
C ARG A 96 18.22 10.63 -22.99
N GLY A 97 17.26 10.00 -23.66
CA GLY A 97 17.23 8.54 -23.83
C GLY A 97 16.13 7.84 -23.03
N ASP A 98 16.45 6.63 -22.58
CA ASP A 98 15.53 5.70 -21.92
C ASP A 98 15.05 6.19 -20.54
N LEU A 99 14.05 5.50 -19.98
CA LEU A 99 13.52 5.75 -18.65
C LEU A 99 14.63 5.61 -17.59
N PRO A 100 14.87 6.63 -16.72
CA PRO A 100 15.84 6.54 -15.64
C PRO A 100 15.60 5.33 -14.74
N ASP A 101 16.68 4.64 -14.39
CA ASP A 101 16.63 3.39 -13.60
C ASP A 101 15.94 3.58 -12.25
N ASP A 102 16.11 4.74 -11.61
CA ASP A 102 15.50 5.03 -10.32
C ASP A 102 13.98 5.23 -10.43
N LEU A 103 13.48 5.93 -11.46
CA LEU A 103 12.05 5.99 -11.76
C LEU A 103 11.49 4.61 -12.14
N ALA A 104 12.23 3.84 -12.94
CA ALA A 104 11.86 2.48 -13.31
C ALA A 104 11.75 1.56 -12.09
N ASP A 105 12.61 1.75 -11.10
CA ASP A 105 12.63 1.01 -9.84
C ASP A 105 11.43 1.40 -8.95
N LEU A 106 11.06 2.68 -8.88
CA LEU A 106 9.90 3.17 -8.11
C LEU A 106 8.57 2.62 -8.63
N VAL A 107 8.41 2.50 -9.95
CA VAL A 107 7.17 1.95 -10.55
C VAL A 107 7.18 0.42 -10.65
N LEU A 108 8.32 -0.22 -10.38
CA LEU A 108 8.49 -1.67 -10.51
C LEU A 108 7.44 -2.50 -9.76
N PRO A 109 7.09 -2.23 -8.49
CA PRO A 109 6.13 -3.06 -7.78
C PRO A 109 4.70 -2.89 -8.33
N PHE A 110 4.40 -1.78 -9.03
CA PHE A 110 3.12 -1.57 -9.72
C PHE A 110 3.05 -2.32 -11.06
N ARG A 111 4.06 -2.12 -11.93
CA ARG A 111 4.09 -2.82 -13.23
C ARG A 111 4.34 -4.31 -13.09
N ARG A 112 5.04 -4.71 -12.03
CA ARG A 112 5.53 -6.07 -11.78
C ARG A 112 6.30 -6.59 -12.99
N ARG A 113 5.83 -7.67 -13.61
CA ARG A 113 6.42 -8.23 -14.83
C ARG A 113 5.87 -7.63 -16.13
N GLY A 114 4.93 -6.69 -16.05
CA GLY A 114 4.37 -6.00 -17.20
C GLY A 114 5.40 -5.15 -17.93
N ALA A 115 5.39 -5.21 -19.25
CA ALA A 115 6.19 -4.33 -20.10
C ALA A 115 5.58 -2.92 -20.10
N LEU A 116 6.42 -1.91 -19.87
CA LEU A 116 6.01 -0.51 -20.03
C LEU A 116 6.02 -0.15 -21.51
N GLY A 117 4.94 0.47 -21.97
CA GLY A 117 4.81 0.99 -23.32
C GLY A 117 3.88 2.20 -23.38
N PRO A 118 3.86 2.92 -24.51
CA PRO A 118 2.99 4.07 -24.68
C PRO A 118 1.51 3.66 -24.69
N VAL A 119 0.72 4.24 -23.78
CA VAL A 119 -0.73 3.97 -23.67
C VAL A 119 -1.59 5.15 -24.11
N ALA A 120 -1.06 6.37 -24.10
CA ALA A 120 -1.71 7.54 -24.69
C ALA A 120 -0.68 8.64 -25.01
N ALA A 121 -1.02 9.49 -25.97
CA ALA A 121 -0.33 10.75 -26.25
C ALA A 121 -1.25 11.92 -25.86
N ILE A 122 -0.72 12.93 -25.20
CA ILE A 122 -1.44 14.13 -24.78
C ILE A 122 -0.75 15.35 -25.39
N SER A 123 -1.46 16.07 -26.25
CA SER A 123 -1.07 17.42 -26.62
C SER A 123 -1.64 18.39 -25.60
N TYR A 124 -0.77 19.25 -25.09
CA TYR A 124 -1.06 20.11 -23.97
C TYR A 124 -0.64 21.54 -24.32
N GLU A 125 -1.58 22.48 -24.34
CA GLU A 125 -1.33 23.90 -24.57
C GLU A 125 -1.81 24.67 -23.35
N ARG A 126 -0.90 25.29 -22.60
CA ARG A 126 -1.23 26.14 -21.46
C ARG A 126 -0.88 27.58 -21.75
N HIS A 127 -1.75 28.48 -21.33
CA HIS A 127 -1.48 29.91 -21.20
C HIS A 127 -1.64 30.34 -19.75
N SER A 128 -0.66 31.07 -19.24
CA SER A 128 -0.66 31.54 -17.85
C SER A 128 -0.74 33.05 -17.80
N PHE A 129 -1.60 33.59 -16.94
CA PHE A 129 -1.81 35.00 -16.73
C PHE A 129 -1.80 35.36 -15.24
N GLU A 130 -1.55 36.63 -14.93
CA GLU A 130 -1.63 37.17 -13.58
C GLU A 130 -2.63 38.33 -13.54
N PHE A 131 -3.56 38.25 -12.59
CA PHE A 131 -4.47 39.33 -12.25
C PHE A 131 -3.77 40.34 -11.34
N ARG A 132 -3.85 41.62 -11.70
CA ARG A 132 -3.25 42.70 -10.90
C ARG A 132 -4.24 43.78 -10.50
N ALA A 133 -4.07 44.26 -9.28
CA ALA A 133 -4.73 45.45 -8.76
C ALA A 133 -4.20 46.74 -9.43
N ALA A 134 -4.88 47.86 -9.19
CA ALA A 134 -4.50 49.16 -9.75
C ALA A 134 -3.11 49.65 -9.28
N ASP A 135 -2.70 49.26 -8.07
CA ASP A 135 -1.36 49.52 -7.51
C ASP A 135 -0.29 48.56 -8.04
N GLY A 136 -0.68 47.58 -8.87
CA GLY A 136 0.20 46.58 -9.46
C GLY A 136 0.40 45.32 -8.63
N ALA A 137 -0.24 45.18 -7.47
CA ALA A 137 -0.19 43.96 -6.65
C ALA A 137 -0.80 42.76 -7.40
N ALA A 138 -0.12 41.61 -7.35
CA ALA A 138 -0.62 40.35 -7.92
C ALA A 138 -1.69 39.74 -7.00
N LEU A 139 -2.88 39.48 -7.55
CA LEU A 139 -4.04 39.01 -6.78
C LEU A 139 -4.33 37.53 -7.00
N ALA A 140 -4.10 37.04 -8.22
CA ALA A 140 -4.30 35.65 -8.59
C ALA A 140 -3.55 35.29 -9.87
N ARG A 141 -3.30 34.00 -10.05
CA ARG A 141 -2.74 33.41 -11.27
C ARG A 141 -3.82 32.60 -11.99
N LEU A 142 -4.03 32.89 -13.28
CA LEU A 142 -4.91 32.12 -14.16
C LEU A 142 -4.07 31.18 -15.02
N GLN A 143 -4.45 29.91 -15.09
CA GLN A 143 -3.90 28.92 -16.00
C GLN A 143 -5.02 28.40 -16.89
N ASP A 144 -4.96 28.70 -18.19
CA ASP A 144 -5.90 28.23 -19.20
C ASP A 144 -5.21 27.12 -20.00
N SER A 145 -5.71 25.90 -19.87
CA SER A 145 -5.08 24.71 -20.44
C SER A 145 -6.04 24.02 -21.41
N ARG A 146 -5.61 23.82 -22.67
CA ARG A 146 -6.30 23.00 -23.66
C ARG A 146 -5.57 21.67 -23.80
N ILE A 147 -6.31 20.58 -23.59
CA ILE A 147 -5.77 19.23 -23.57
C ILE A 147 -6.44 18.39 -24.64
N THR A 148 -5.65 17.68 -25.44
CA THR A 148 -6.10 16.68 -26.41
C THR A 148 -5.43 15.35 -26.12
N ILE A 149 -6.24 14.32 -25.85
CA ILE A 149 -5.76 12.96 -25.62
C ILE A 149 -5.95 12.14 -26.90
N ARG A 150 -4.90 11.43 -27.32
CA ARG A 150 -4.90 10.49 -28.43
C ARG A 150 -4.48 9.10 -27.98
N ARG A 151 -5.14 8.07 -28.52
CA ARG A 151 -4.82 6.66 -28.33
C ARG A 151 -4.83 5.96 -29.68
N GLY A 152 -3.79 5.19 -29.99
CA GLY A 152 -3.67 4.53 -31.30
C GLY A 152 -3.77 5.49 -32.49
N GLY A 153 -3.35 6.75 -32.32
CA GLY A 153 -3.45 7.79 -33.36
C GLY A 153 -4.80 8.52 -33.44
N VAL A 154 -5.83 8.08 -32.71
CA VAL A 154 -7.16 8.69 -32.74
C VAL A 154 -7.36 9.59 -31.52
N THR A 155 -7.95 10.77 -31.71
CA THR A 155 -8.36 11.65 -30.60
C THR A 155 -9.52 11.03 -29.84
N THR A 156 -9.31 10.74 -28.55
CA THR A 156 -10.33 10.13 -27.68
C THR A 156 -10.96 11.14 -26.71
N ALA A 157 -10.27 12.24 -26.40
CA ALA A 157 -10.81 13.31 -25.57
C ALA A 157 -10.20 14.66 -25.92
N ARG A 158 -11.00 15.72 -25.78
CA ARG A 158 -10.58 17.12 -25.84
C ARG A 158 -11.30 17.89 -24.76
N TYR A 159 -10.57 18.63 -23.94
CA TYR A 159 -11.15 19.43 -22.86
C TYR A 159 -10.29 20.67 -22.59
N ARG A 160 -10.88 21.66 -21.94
CA ARG A 160 -10.22 22.90 -21.57
C ARG A 160 -10.49 23.19 -20.10
N GLU A 161 -9.42 23.33 -19.35
CA GLU A 161 -9.43 23.55 -17.91
C GLU A 161 -8.86 24.93 -17.60
N VAL A 162 -9.62 25.75 -16.90
CA VAL A 162 -9.18 27.05 -16.40
C VAL A 162 -9.09 27.00 -14.89
N ARG A 163 -7.90 27.28 -14.36
CA ARG A 163 -7.63 27.36 -12.93
C ARG A 163 -7.27 28.79 -12.54
N VAL A 164 -7.90 29.33 -11.52
CA VAL A 164 -7.54 30.61 -10.89
C VAL A 164 -7.06 30.36 -9.47
N GLU A 165 -5.75 30.50 -9.24
CA GLU A 165 -5.11 30.35 -7.92
C GLU A 165 -4.93 31.73 -7.27
N PRO A 166 -5.56 32.00 -6.12
CA PRO A 166 -5.33 33.25 -5.38
C PRO A 166 -3.86 33.37 -4.93
N LEU A 167 -3.31 34.57 -5.04
CA LEU A 167 -1.98 34.96 -4.51
C LEU A 167 -2.19 35.93 -3.35
N ASP A 168 -1.33 35.97 -2.33
CA ASP A 168 -1.50 36.96 -1.25
C ASP A 168 -1.35 38.40 -1.79
N PRO A 169 -2.28 39.34 -1.50
CA PRO A 169 -3.33 39.28 -0.48
C PRO A 169 -4.63 38.55 -0.84
N GLY A 170 -4.84 38.22 -2.12
CA GLY A 170 -5.95 37.41 -2.62
C GLY A 170 -6.98 38.22 -3.40
N LEU A 171 -7.93 37.50 -3.99
CA LEU A 171 -9.11 38.11 -4.63
C LEU A 171 -10.15 38.46 -3.55
N THR A 172 -10.74 39.64 -3.65
CA THR A 172 -11.91 40.00 -2.81
C THR A 172 -13.14 39.19 -3.21
N GLY A 173 -14.16 39.13 -2.35
CA GLY A 173 -15.43 38.45 -2.67
C GLY A 173 -16.06 38.96 -3.97
N GLN A 174 -16.09 40.29 -4.15
CA GLN A 174 -16.61 40.92 -5.37
C GLN A 174 -15.82 40.54 -6.63
N GLN A 175 -14.49 40.44 -6.53
CA GLN A 175 -13.64 40.03 -7.66
C GLN A 175 -13.86 38.57 -8.03
N ARG A 176 -14.02 37.69 -7.02
CA ARG A 176 -14.33 36.26 -7.25
C ARG A 176 -15.70 36.10 -7.90
N ASP A 177 -16.72 36.77 -7.38
CA ASP A 177 -18.09 36.69 -7.93
C ASP A 177 -18.11 37.17 -9.39
N TRP A 178 -17.38 38.24 -9.70
CA TRP A 178 -17.25 38.72 -11.07
C TRP A 178 -16.53 37.72 -11.99
N LEU A 179 -15.40 37.14 -11.55
CA LEU A 179 -14.69 36.13 -12.34
C LEU A 179 -15.54 34.88 -12.59
N ILE A 180 -16.31 34.44 -11.59
CA ILE A 180 -17.25 33.34 -11.74
C ILE A 180 -18.30 33.65 -12.80
N ALA A 181 -18.91 34.84 -12.74
CA ALA A 181 -19.87 35.27 -13.75
C ALA A 181 -19.24 35.33 -15.15
N ALA A 182 -18.07 35.98 -15.29
CA ALA A 182 -17.41 36.14 -16.58
C ALA A 182 -17.02 34.80 -17.24
N LEU A 183 -16.52 33.83 -16.47
CA LEU A 183 -16.18 32.50 -16.99
C LEU A 183 -17.42 31.64 -17.24
N SER A 184 -18.49 31.82 -16.46
CA SER A 184 -19.78 31.15 -16.69
C SER A 184 -20.47 31.66 -17.96
N ASP A 185 -20.40 32.97 -18.22
CA ASP A 185 -20.93 33.60 -19.44
C ASP A 185 -20.19 33.11 -20.70
N ALA A 186 -18.92 32.72 -20.56
CA ALA A 186 -18.16 32.05 -21.62
C ALA A 186 -18.51 30.54 -21.76
N GLY A 187 -19.53 30.06 -21.05
CA GLY A 187 -19.97 28.66 -21.02
C GLY A 187 -19.19 27.76 -20.06
N GLY A 188 -18.37 28.34 -19.19
CA GLY A 188 -17.61 27.61 -18.18
C GLY A 188 -18.49 27.04 -17.08
N THR A 189 -18.17 25.83 -16.62
CA THR A 189 -18.79 25.20 -15.45
C THR A 189 -17.79 25.23 -14.29
N LEU A 190 -18.14 25.91 -13.20
CA LEU A 190 -17.36 25.86 -11.96
C LEU A 190 -17.43 24.44 -11.39
N VAL A 191 -16.28 23.84 -11.13
CA VAL A 191 -16.15 22.49 -10.56
C VAL A 191 -15.37 22.53 -9.26
N ASP A 192 -15.64 21.57 -8.38
CA ASP A 192 -14.88 21.43 -7.12
C ASP A 192 -13.48 20.88 -7.40
N ASP A 193 -13.35 19.95 -8.35
CA ASP A 193 -12.11 19.32 -8.80
C ASP A 193 -12.19 18.94 -10.28
N PHE A 194 -11.03 18.88 -10.95
CA PHE A 194 -10.96 18.35 -12.31
C PHE A 194 -11.03 16.83 -12.33
N PRO A 195 -11.68 16.22 -13.34
CA PRO A 195 -11.67 14.77 -13.51
C PRO A 195 -10.26 14.19 -13.58
N GLU A 196 -10.02 13.11 -12.84
CA GLU A 196 -8.74 12.40 -12.87
C GLU A 196 -8.40 11.91 -14.29
N LEU A 197 -7.09 11.75 -14.54
CA LEU A 197 -6.59 11.28 -15.82
C LEU A 197 -7.22 9.94 -16.23
N ALA A 198 -7.40 9.01 -15.28
CA ALA A 198 -8.05 7.72 -15.50
C ALA A 198 -9.47 7.88 -16.11
N THR A 199 -10.26 8.82 -15.61
CA THR A 199 -11.61 9.12 -16.10
C THR A 199 -11.58 9.71 -17.51
N ARG A 200 -10.65 10.64 -17.79
CA ARG A 200 -10.45 11.23 -19.13
C ARG A 200 -9.99 10.18 -20.16
N LEU A 201 -9.26 9.18 -19.69
CA LEU A 201 -8.74 8.07 -20.46
C LEU A 201 -9.80 6.99 -20.72
N GLY A 202 -10.67 6.69 -19.76
CA GLY A 202 -11.64 5.59 -19.84
C GLY A 202 -10.98 4.21 -19.76
N THR A 203 -11.78 3.16 -19.95
CA THR A 203 -11.33 1.75 -19.87
C THR A 203 -10.07 1.49 -20.72
N PRO A 204 -9.08 0.73 -20.21
CA PRO A 204 -9.05 0.04 -18.91
C PRO A 204 -8.56 0.91 -17.73
N ALA A 205 -8.23 2.20 -17.94
CA ALA A 205 -7.67 3.07 -16.91
C ALA A 205 -8.61 3.30 -15.70
N THR A 206 -9.93 3.19 -15.92
CA THR A 206 -10.96 3.28 -14.86
C THR A 206 -11.20 1.97 -14.10
N GLY A 207 -10.42 0.92 -14.39
CA GLY A 207 -10.51 -0.35 -13.67
C GLY A 207 -10.05 -0.23 -12.20
N LEU A 208 -10.44 -1.20 -11.37
CA LEU A 208 -10.07 -1.22 -9.94
C LEU A 208 -8.55 -1.20 -9.75
N THR A 209 -8.03 -0.47 -8.76
CA THR A 209 -6.59 -0.57 -8.42
C THR A 209 -6.18 -2.02 -8.06
N ASP A 210 -4.92 -2.38 -8.29
CA ASP A 210 -4.33 -3.63 -7.78
C ASP A 210 -4.09 -3.57 -6.26
N TYR A 211 -4.09 -2.37 -5.67
CA TYR A 211 -3.79 -2.11 -4.26
C TYR A 211 -4.97 -1.40 -3.57
N PRO A 212 -6.15 -2.04 -3.48
CA PRO A 212 -7.32 -1.42 -2.90
C PRO A 212 -7.10 -1.09 -1.44
N GLU A 213 -7.77 -0.04 -0.96
CA GLU A 213 -7.89 0.15 0.48
C GLU A 213 -8.71 -1.02 1.07
N PRO A 214 -8.27 -1.60 2.20
CA PRO A 214 -9.01 -2.67 2.82
C PRO A 214 -10.39 -2.16 3.26
N ARG A 215 -11.45 -2.87 2.88
CA ARG A 215 -12.80 -2.52 3.32
C ARG A 215 -12.90 -2.74 4.84
N PRO A 216 -13.71 -1.93 5.54
CA PRO A 216 -14.03 -2.20 6.95
C PRO A 216 -14.51 -3.63 7.14
N ILE A 217 -13.98 -4.30 8.16
CA ILE A 217 -14.38 -5.66 8.52
C ILE A 217 -15.49 -5.54 9.56
N GLU A 218 -16.70 -5.94 9.17
CA GLU A 218 -17.84 -6.03 10.07
C GLU A 218 -18.08 -7.50 10.48
N PRO A 219 -18.59 -7.79 11.69
CA PRO A 219 -18.81 -9.17 12.16
C PRO A 219 -19.74 -10.01 11.27
N ASP A 220 -20.65 -9.36 10.56
CA ASP A 220 -21.65 -9.96 9.67
C ASP A 220 -21.25 -9.94 8.18
N SER A 221 -20.05 -9.43 7.86
CA SER A 221 -19.48 -9.58 6.51
C SER A 221 -19.36 -11.06 6.14
N SER A 222 -19.52 -11.36 4.85
CA SER A 222 -19.24 -12.71 4.35
C SER A 222 -17.79 -13.10 4.63
N PHE A 223 -17.54 -14.39 4.83
CA PHE A 223 -16.20 -14.88 5.13
C PHE A 223 -15.25 -14.62 3.95
N GLU A 224 -15.72 -14.71 2.70
CA GLU A 224 -14.93 -14.32 1.54
C GLU A 224 -14.52 -12.85 1.60
N SER A 225 -15.46 -11.92 1.82
CA SER A 225 -15.13 -10.49 1.93
C SER A 225 -14.20 -10.19 3.11
N PHE A 226 -14.28 -10.96 4.20
CA PHE A 226 -13.33 -10.87 5.30
C PHE A 226 -11.91 -11.26 4.87
N VAL A 227 -11.75 -12.38 4.15
CA VAL A 227 -10.45 -12.83 3.63
C VAL A 227 -9.90 -11.82 2.62
N GLU A 228 -10.73 -11.31 1.70
CA GLU A 228 -10.36 -10.24 0.77
C GLU A 228 -9.80 -9.01 1.51
N SER A 229 -10.49 -8.51 2.55
CA SER A 229 -10.05 -7.36 3.32
C SER A 229 -8.75 -7.60 4.09
N VAL A 230 -8.56 -8.79 4.66
CA VAL A 230 -7.30 -9.18 5.32
C VAL A 230 -6.15 -9.18 4.32
N LEU A 231 -6.33 -9.82 3.16
CA LEU A 231 -5.31 -9.88 2.10
C LEU A 231 -5.03 -8.49 1.52
N ALA A 232 -6.05 -7.67 1.28
CA ALA A 232 -5.90 -6.30 0.78
C ALA A 232 -5.06 -5.45 1.74
N ALA A 233 -5.34 -5.55 3.06
CA ALA A 233 -4.57 -4.85 4.08
C ALA A 233 -3.10 -5.31 4.08
N ARG A 234 -2.84 -6.62 4.01
CA ARG A 234 -1.48 -7.16 3.97
C ARG A 234 -0.72 -6.78 2.70
N LEU A 235 -1.36 -6.86 1.54
CA LEU A 235 -0.78 -6.49 0.25
C LEU A 235 -0.42 -5.00 0.22
N ARG A 236 -1.30 -4.13 0.75
CA ARG A 236 -1.02 -2.69 0.87
C ARG A 236 0.15 -2.43 1.82
N GLU A 237 0.20 -3.09 2.98
CA GLU A 237 1.35 -2.96 3.89
C GLU A 237 2.65 -3.48 3.27
N LEU A 238 2.59 -4.54 2.46
CA LEU A 238 3.74 -5.08 1.75
C LEU A 238 4.24 -4.09 0.70
N MET A 239 3.33 -3.49 -0.07
CA MET A 239 3.65 -2.43 -1.04
C MET A 239 4.31 -1.22 -0.35
N LEU A 240 3.75 -0.74 0.75
CA LEU A 240 4.31 0.38 1.50
C LEU A 240 5.72 0.05 2.04
N ALA A 241 5.93 -1.18 2.53
CA ALA A 241 7.23 -1.63 3.00
C ALA A 241 8.25 -1.76 1.85
N ASP A 242 7.84 -2.29 0.69
CA ASP A 242 8.67 -2.34 -0.52
C ASP A 242 9.10 -0.92 -0.94
N LEU A 243 8.14 -0.01 -1.16
CA LEU A 243 8.44 1.36 -1.57
C LEU A 243 9.36 2.06 -0.57
N ALA A 244 9.12 1.88 0.73
CA ALA A 244 9.95 2.47 1.77
C ALA A 244 11.39 1.91 1.80
N ILE A 245 11.62 0.68 1.33
CA ILE A 245 12.97 0.14 1.12
C ILE A 245 13.62 0.80 -0.11
N ARG A 246 12.87 0.98 -1.20
CA ARG A 246 13.39 1.62 -2.43
C ARG A 246 13.78 3.08 -2.20
N THR A 247 13.07 3.76 -1.30
CA THR A 247 13.32 5.17 -0.93
C THR A 247 14.14 5.34 0.35
N ASP A 248 14.79 4.28 0.85
CA ASP A 248 15.62 4.30 2.07
C ASP A 248 14.91 4.90 3.31
N SER A 249 13.59 4.78 3.37
CA SER A 249 12.75 5.45 4.37
C SER A 249 12.47 4.59 5.61
N VAL A 250 12.59 3.26 5.53
CA VAL A 250 12.41 2.35 6.67
C VAL A 250 13.40 1.18 6.65
N PRO A 251 13.67 0.52 7.79
CA PRO A 251 14.48 -0.69 7.84
C PRO A 251 13.84 -1.88 7.12
N ALA A 252 14.69 -2.75 6.58
CA ALA A 252 14.33 -3.99 5.89
C ALA A 252 13.39 -4.91 6.70
N THR A 253 13.54 -4.91 8.03
CA THR A 253 12.77 -5.75 8.95
C THR A 253 11.26 -5.57 8.79
N ARG A 254 10.82 -4.38 8.37
CA ARG A 254 9.40 -4.10 8.20
C ARG A 254 8.75 -4.99 7.14
N LEU A 255 9.45 -5.27 6.05
CA LEU A 255 8.93 -6.15 5.00
C LEU A 255 8.83 -7.59 5.52
N GLY A 256 9.84 -8.07 6.24
CA GLY A 256 9.82 -9.39 6.89
C GLY A 256 8.64 -9.56 7.85
N GLU A 257 8.39 -8.56 8.70
CA GLU A 257 7.23 -8.54 9.63
C GLU A 257 5.89 -8.65 8.91
N VAL A 258 5.73 -7.97 7.77
CA VAL A 258 4.48 -7.99 7.00
C VAL A 258 4.29 -9.35 6.33
N VAL A 259 5.34 -9.91 5.74
CA VAL A 259 5.31 -11.23 5.09
C VAL A 259 5.01 -12.33 6.12
N ASP A 260 5.67 -12.30 7.29
CA ASP A 260 5.42 -13.25 8.38
C ASP A 260 3.98 -13.15 8.90
N ARG A 261 3.47 -11.92 9.04
CA ARG A 261 2.08 -11.70 9.44
C ARG A 261 1.08 -12.25 8.43
N LEU A 262 1.25 -11.94 7.15
CA LEU A 262 0.39 -12.45 6.07
C LEU A 262 0.39 -13.99 6.06
N ARG A 263 1.58 -14.58 6.14
CA ARG A 263 1.72 -16.04 6.22
C ARG A 263 1.03 -16.61 7.46
N GLY A 264 1.17 -15.96 8.62
CA GLY A 264 0.52 -16.37 9.86
C GLY A 264 -1.02 -16.27 9.80
N GLU A 265 -1.55 -15.23 9.16
CA GLU A 265 -2.99 -15.03 8.95
C GLU A 265 -3.56 -16.12 8.03
N LEU A 266 -2.93 -16.36 6.86
CA LEU A 266 -3.31 -17.43 5.94
C LEU A 266 -3.30 -18.81 6.61
N ASN A 267 -2.23 -19.14 7.33
CA ASN A 267 -2.13 -20.40 8.07
C ASN A 267 -3.15 -20.50 9.21
N GLY A 268 -3.59 -19.37 9.79
CA GLY A 268 -4.68 -19.35 10.77
C GLY A 268 -6.04 -19.71 10.17
N LEU A 269 -6.22 -19.47 8.87
CA LEU A 269 -7.45 -19.77 8.12
C LEU A 269 -7.37 -21.07 7.32
N ALA A 270 -6.29 -21.86 7.47
CA ALA A 270 -6.00 -23.00 6.62
C ALA A 270 -7.14 -24.03 6.51
N ALA A 271 -7.95 -24.20 7.56
CA ALA A 271 -9.08 -25.14 7.55
C ALA A 271 -10.27 -24.69 6.68
N THR A 272 -10.24 -23.45 6.17
CA THR A 272 -11.34 -22.81 5.42
C THR A 272 -10.88 -22.25 4.06
N LEU A 273 -9.63 -22.51 3.69
CA LEU A 273 -9.02 -22.11 2.44
C LEU A 273 -8.74 -23.36 1.61
N ASP A 274 -8.71 -23.21 0.29
CA ASP A 274 -8.26 -24.26 -0.61
C ASP A 274 -6.81 -24.67 -0.27
N PRO A 275 -6.55 -25.96 -0.01
CA PRO A 275 -5.26 -26.41 0.49
C PRO A 275 -4.14 -26.35 -0.56
N GLU A 276 -4.45 -26.52 -1.84
CA GLU A 276 -3.45 -26.44 -2.92
C GLU A 276 -3.02 -24.99 -3.13
N TRP A 277 -3.99 -24.08 -3.22
CA TRP A 277 -3.77 -22.65 -3.31
C TRP A 277 -2.97 -22.10 -2.12
N LEU A 278 -3.31 -22.52 -0.89
CA LEU A 278 -2.58 -22.12 0.30
C LEU A 278 -1.14 -22.65 0.29
N ALA A 279 -0.92 -23.89 -0.15
CA ALA A 279 0.42 -24.48 -0.21
C ALA A 279 1.33 -23.74 -1.20
N GLU A 280 0.81 -23.38 -2.38
CA GLU A 280 1.53 -22.59 -3.38
C GLU A 280 1.94 -21.22 -2.81
N LEU A 281 1.00 -20.52 -2.16
CA LEU A 281 1.29 -19.20 -1.60
C LEU A 281 2.23 -19.26 -0.39
N ASP A 282 2.07 -20.25 0.49
CA ASP A 282 2.97 -20.44 1.64
C ASP A 282 4.40 -20.77 1.20
N GLU A 283 4.59 -21.51 0.10
CA GLU A 283 5.93 -21.76 -0.46
C GLU A 283 6.62 -20.45 -0.87
N GLU A 284 5.95 -19.58 -1.62
CA GLU A 284 6.52 -18.31 -2.07
C GLU A 284 6.78 -17.35 -0.89
N LEU A 285 5.88 -17.31 0.10
CA LEU A 285 6.07 -16.51 1.32
C LEU A 285 7.23 -17.03 2.17
N ARG A 286 7.41 -18.36 2.29
CA ARG A 286 8.55 -18.97 2.98
C ARG A 286 9.87 -18.68 2.28
N TRP A 287 9.89 -18.77 0.95
CA TRP A 287 11.06 -18.38 0.16
C TRP A 287 11.43 -16.92 0.44
N LEU A 288 10.47 -16.01 0.38
CA LEU A 288 10.72 -14.59 0.62
C LEU A 288 11.24 -14.35 2.05
N LEU A 289 10.65 -14.98 3.07
CA LEU A 289 11.12 -14.85 4.45
C LEU A 289 12.58 -15.31 4.62
N ALA A 290 12.96 -16.42 3.98
CA ALA A 290 14.33 -16.92 4.02
C ALA A 290 15.31 -15.92 3.37
N GLU A 291 14.97 -15.41 2.18
CA GLU A 291 15.81 -14.42 1.49
C GLU A 291 15.90 -13.09 2.26
N LEU A 292 14.81 -12.63 2.87
CA LEU A 292 14.79 -11.42 3.70
C LEU A 292 15.69 -11.59 4.93
N THR A 293 15.62 -12.73 5.61
CA THR A 293 16.49 -13.03 6.76
C THR A 293 17.97 -12.96 6.39
N GLU A 294 18.33 -13.42 5.19
CA GLU A 294 19.70 -13.33 4.69
C GLU A 294 20.08 -11.92 4.23
N ALA A 295 19.13 -11.18 3.63
CA ALA A 295 19.33 -9.84 3.10
C ALA A 295 19.26 -8.72 4.15
N GLU A 296 18.70 -8.97 5.34
CA GLU A 296 18.64 -8.01 6.46
C GLU A 296 20.02 -7.42 6.83
N ARG A 297 21.09 -8.17 6.56
CA ARG A 297 22.48 -7.77 6.85
C ARG A 297 23.10 -6.92 5.74
N GLU A 298 22.48 -6.84 4.55
CA GLU A 298 23.04 -6.24 3.33
C GLU A 298 21.97 -5.51 2.49
N PRO A 299 21.82 -4.18 2.63
CA PRO A 299 20.78 -3.40 1.92
C PRO A 299 20.79 -3.55 0.39
N ALA A 300 21.97 -3.69 -0.23
CA ALA A 300 22.10 -3.89 -1.67
C ALA A 300 21.49 -5.23 -2.13
N ARG A 301 21.62 -6.28 -1.29
CA ARG A 301 21.04 -7.60 -1.55
C ARG A 301 19.51 -7.54 -1.48
N LEU A 302 18.98 -6.76 -0.55
CA LEU A 302 17.54 -6.52 -0.43
C LEU A 302 16.96 -5.83 -1.67
N ARG A 303 17.57 -4.73 -2.15
CA ARG A 303 17.10 -4.08 -3.38
C ARG A 303 17.15 -5.01 -4.59
N SER A 304 18.20 -5.85 -4.66
CA SER A 304 18.32 -6.85 -5.71
C SER A 304 17.23 -7.92 -5.61
N LEU A 305 16.86 -8.35 -4.40
CA LEU A 305 15.75 -9.27 -4.14
C LEU A 305 14.41 -8.72 -4.66
N LEU A 306 14.11 -7.44 -4.40
CA LEU A 306 12.88 -6.76 -4.83
C LEU A 306 12.77 -6.54 -6.34
N ARG A 307 13.84 -6.83 -7.09
CA ARG A 307 13.87 -6.82 -8.57
C ARG A 307 13.77 -8.21 -9.19
N ARG A 308 13.91 -9.28 -8.38
CA ARG A 308 13.87 -10.64 -8.90
C ARG A 308 12.50 -10.97 -9.44
N GLU A 309 12.47 -11.67 -10.57
CA GLU A 309 11.22 -12.09 -11.20
C GLU A 309 10.32 -12.87 -10.24
N ARG A 310 10.90 -13.74 -9.38
CA ARG A 310 10.15 -14.51 -8.38
C ARG A 310 9.38 -13.63 -7.38
N TYR A 311 9.98 -12.52 -6.94
CA TYR A 311 9.29 -11.55 -6.07
C TYR A 311 8.14 -10.85 -6.83
N LEU A 312 8.38 -10.43 -8.07
CA LEU A 312 7.34 -9.80 -8.90
C LEU A 312 6.18 -10.77 -9.23
N ARG A 313 6.47 -12.08 -9.36
CA ARG A 313 5.45 -13.13 -9.46
C ARG A 313 4.63 -13.26 -8.19
N LEU A 314 5.26 -13.24 -7.03
CA LEU A 314 4.54 -13.25 -5.75
C LEU A 314 3.59 -12.04 -5.65
N LEU A 315 4.00 -10.85 -6.09
CA LEU A 315 3.09 -9.70 -6.15
C LEU A 315 1.88 -9.95 -7.08
N ASP A 316 2.08 -10.57 -8.26
CA ASP A 316 0.96 -10.95 -9.15
C ASP A 316 0.01 -11.97 -8.47
N LEU A 317 0.57 -12.97 -7.77
CA LEU A 317 -0.20 -13.97 -7.02
C LEU A 317 -1.02 -13.31 -5.91
N LEU A 318 -0.44 -12.38 -5.16
CA LEU A 318 -1.13 -11.66 -4.08
C LEU A 318 -2.23 -10.74 -4.61
N VAL A 319 -2.01 -10.04 -5.73
CA VAL A 319 -3.08 -9.25 -6.37
C VAL A 319 -4.24 -10.14 -6.80
N THR A 320 -3.95 -11.33 -7.33
CA THR A 320 -4.97 -12.32 -7.70
C THR A 320 -5.69 -12.87 -6.47
N ALA A 321 -4.94 -13.16 -5.40
CA ALA A 321 -5.47 -13.63 -4.12
C ALA A 321 -6.44 -12.62 -3.48
N VAL A 322 -6.17 -11.32 -3.59
CA VAL A 322 -7.07 -10.26 -3.09
C VAL A 322 -8.35 -10.20 -3.90
N ARG A 323 -8.31 -10.43 -5.22
CA ARG A 323 -9.47 -10.32 -6.11
C ARG A 323 -10.40 -11.53 -6.10
N GLY A 324 -9.94 -12.66 -5.59
CA GLY A 324 -10.66 -13.92 -5.62
C GLY A 324 -9.94 -14.94 -4.75
N PRO A 325 -9.97 -14.75 -3.41
CA PRO A 325 -9.36 -15.71 -2.50
C PRO A 325 -10.03 -17.07 -2.65
N LYS A 326 -9.25 -18.15 -2.60
CA LYS A 326 -9.79 -19.51 -2.71
C LYS A 326 -10.28 -19.99 -1.34
N VAL A 327 -11.48 -19.54 -0.99
CA VAL A 327 -12.20 -19.93 0.22
C VAL A 327 -13.06 -21.18 -0.06
N ASP A 328 -13.27 -22.04 0.94
CA ASP A 328 -14.23 -23.15 0.84
C ASP A 328 -15.62 -22.61 0.47
N GLU A 329 -16.22 -23.12 -0.60
CA GLU A 329 -17.53 -22.71 -1.11
C GLU A 329 -18.63 -22.77 -0.04
N ASN A 330 -18.53 -23.71 0.90
CA ASN A 330 -19.49 -23.86 2.00
C ASN A 330 -19.30 -22.80 3.10
N ALA A 331 -18.14 -22.14 3.15
CA ALA A 331 -17.81 -21.12 4.12
C ALA A 331 -17.92 -19.70 3.55
N ALA A 332 -17.73 -19.50 2.25
CA ALA A 332 -17.58 -18.20 1.60
C ALA A 332 -18.68 -17.18 1.98
N GLU A 333 -19.94 -17.58 1.90
CA GLU A 333 -21.12 -16.73 2.18
C GLU A 333 -21.53 -16.70 3.65
N LEU A 334 -20.92 -17.52 4.50
CA LEU A 334 -21.22 -17.53 5.94
C LEU A 334 -20.61 -16.31 6.63
N LYS A 335 -21.15 -15.95 7.79
CA LYS A 335 -20.67 -14.81 8.58
C LYS A 335 -19.24 -15.06 9.03
N ALA A 336 -18.36 -14.12 8.74
CA ALA A 336 -16.95 -14.21 9.12
C ALA A 336 -16.76 -14.38 10.63
N GLY A 337 -17.58 -13.68 11.44
CA GLY A 337 -17.56 -13.79 12.90
C GLY A 337 -17.80 -15.23 13.39
N ASP A 338 -18.79 -15.92 12.82
CA ASP A 338 -19.16 -17.28 13.23
C ASP A 338 -18.06 -18.29 12.85
N ILE A 339 -17.54 -18.20 11.62
CA ILE A 339 -16.45 -19.06 11.13
C ILE A 339 -15.19 -18.89 11.99
N VAL A 340 -14.71 -17.65 12.14
CA VAL A 340 -13.44 -17.38 12.81
C VAL A 340 -13.51 -17.71 14.30
N ILE A 341 -14.66 -17.49 14.95
CA ILE A 341 -14.87 -17.90 16.35
C ILE A 341 -14.96 -19.42 16.48
N GLY A 342 -15.61 -20.11 15.54
CA GLY A 342 -15.61 -21.56 15.47
C GLY A 342 -14.20 -22.15 15.37
N LEU A 343 -13.36 -21.58 14.50
CA LEU A 343 -11.95 -21.94 14.37
C LEU A 343 -11.19 -21.70 15.68
N LEU A 344 -11.41 -20.55 16.33
CA LEU A 344 -10.74 -20.20 17.59
C LEU A 344 -11.12 -21.16 18.71
N ASP A 345 -12.40 -21.51 18.82
CA ASP A 345 -12.89 -22.45 19.83
C ASP A 345 -12.31 -23.85 19.60
N HIS A 346 -12.24 -24.30 18.36
CA HIS A 346 -11.61 -25.57 18.01
C HIS A 346 -10.13 -25.58 18.38
N SER A 347 -9.37 -24.55 17.99
CA SER A 347 -7.95 -24.44 18.28
C SER A 347 -7.69 -24.36 19.79
N CYS A 348 -8.51 -23.62 20.55
CA CYS A 348 -8.41 -23.54 22.01
C CYS A 348 -8.64 -24.92 22.66
N LYS A 349 -9.65 -25.68 22.22
CA LYS A 349 -9.90 -27.04 22.73
C LYS A 349 -8.73 -27.98 22.42
N LYS A 350 -8.19 -27.91 21.20
CA LYS A 350 -7.01 -28.67 20.77
C LYS A 350 -5.79 -28.33 21.63
N LEU A 351 -5.52 -27.05 21.86
CA LEU A 351 -4.43 -26.59 22.72
C LEU A 351 -4.60 -27.07 24.16
N LEU A 352 -5.79 -26.94 24.75
CA LEU A 352 -6.09 -27.43 26.10
C LEU A 352 -5.81 -28.93 26.23
N LYS A 353 -6.19 -29.72 25.22
CA LYS A 353 -5.94 -31.17 25.19
C LYS A 353 -4.46 -31.49 25.09
N ILE A 354 -3.75 -30.91 24.11
CA ILE A 354 -2.33 -31.21 23.85
C ILE A 354 -1.46 -30.74 25.01
N ALA A 355 -1.62 -29.48 25.42
CA ALA A 355 -0.80 -28.89 26.47
C ALA A 355 -1.14 -29.44 27.86
N GLY A 356 -2.37 -29.95 28.06
CA GLY A 356 -2.77 -30.68 29.25
C GLY A 356 -2.06 -32.02 29.45
N ALA A 357 -1.47 -32.60 28.41
CA ALA A 357 -0.68 -33.82 28.48
C ALA A 357 0.80 -33.56 28.84
N LEU A 358 1.24 -32.30 28.94
CA LEU A 358 2.62 -31.96 29.32
C LEU A 358 2.85 -32.18 30.81
N GLY A 359 4.00 -32.77 31.13
CA GLY A 359 4.47 -32.98 32.49
C GLY A 359 5.99 -32.77 32.62
N PRO A 360 6.55 -32.87 33.84
CA PRO A 360 7.97 -32.58 34.10
C PRO A 360 8.97 -33.43 33.28
N GLY A 361 8.55 -34.61 32.82
CA GLY A 361 9.36 -35.51 31.99
C GLY A 361 8.98 -35.52 30.51
N ALA A 362 8.16 -34.57 30.03
CA ALA A 362 7.75 -34.53 28.63
C ALA A 362 8.96 -34.26 27.71
N GLY A 363 9.14 -35.11 26.70
CA GLY A 363 10.21 -34.95 25.72
C GLY A 363 10.00 -33.76 24.77
N GLY A 364 11.07 -33.30 24.11
CA GLY A 364 11.02 -32.11 23.24
C GLY A 364 9.96 -32.15 22.13
N ARG A 365 9.63 -33.34 21.60
CA ARG A 365 8.57 -33.47 20.58
C ARG A 365 7.17 -33.11 21.12
N ALA A 366 6.88 -33.42 22.38
CA ALA A 366 5.61 -33.05 23.01
C ALA A 366 5.52 -31.53 23.20
N TRP A 367 6.60 -30.89 23.66
CA TRP A 367 6.69 -29.43 23.76
C TRP A 367 6.53 -28.73 22.41
N MET A 368 7.21 -29.22 21.37
CA MET A 368 7.06 -28.72 20.01
C MET A 368 5.62 -28.84 19.51
N THR A 369 4.96 -29.98 19.74
CA THR A 369 3.56 -30.20 19.35
C THR A 369 2.62 -29.22 20.04
N ALA A 370 2.85 -28.95 21.34
CA ALA A 370 2.08 -27.96 22.10
C ALA A 370 2.35 -26.52 21.61
N ALA A 371 3.59 -26.19 21.25
CA ALA A 371 3.96 -24.90 20.68
C ALA A 371 3.29 -24.66 19.32
N VAL A 372 3.23 -25.67 18.45
CA VAL A 372 2.49 -25.57 17.16
C VAL A 372 1.00 -25.29 17.39
N ALA A 373 0.36 -26.01 18.32
CA ALA A 373 -1.05 -25.75 18.66
C ALA A 373 -1.27 -24.36 19.31
N ALA A 374 -0.28 -23.88 20.06
CA ALA A 374 -0.29 -22.55 20.67
C ALA A 374 -0.15 -21.46 19.61
N GLU A 375 0.71 -21.67 18.61
CA GLU A 375 0.93 -20.76 17.50
C GLU A 375 -0.32 -20.64 16.61
N GLU A 376 -0.93 -21.77 16.26
CA GLU A 376 -2.22 -21.85 15.56
C GLU A 376 -3.29 -21.03 16.30
N THR A 377 -3.43 -21.25 17.61
CA THR A 377 -4.38 -20.50 18.44
C THR A 377 -4.06 -19.00 18.49
N ALA A 378 -2.79 -18.63 18.55
CA ALA A 378 -2.37 -17.23 18.56
C ALA A 378 -2.69 -16.52 17.24
N ARG A 379 -2.48 -17.18 16.09
CA ARG A 379 -2.81 -16.66 14.75
C ARG A 379 -4.31 -16.45 14.62
N ILE A 380 -5.13 -17.44 15.01
CA ILE A 380 -6.59 -17.33 14.94
C ILE A 380 -7.11 -16.26 15.92
N ASP A 381 -6.56 -16.11 17.13
CA ASP A 381 -6.98 -15.05 18.07
C ASP A 381 -6.71 -13.63 17.51
N ARG A 382 -5.66 -13.45 16.71
CA ARG A 382 -5.39 -12.17 16.03
C ARG A 382 -6.47 -11.87 14.99
N LEU A 383 -6.82 -12.84 14.14
CA LEU A 383 -7.89 -12.71 13.14
C LEU A 383 -9.25 -12.49 13.80
N ALA A 384 -9.56 -13.28 14.83
CA ALA A 384 -10.78 -13.14 15.61
C ALA A 384 -10.89 -11.74 16.28
N ALA A 385 -9.78 -11.02 16.45
CA ALA A 385 -9.83 -9.65 16.95
C ALA A 385 -10.50 -8.65 16.02
N LEU A 386 -10.54 -8.96 14.72
CA LEU A 386 -11.11 -8.11 13.69
C LEU A 386 -12.64 -8.23 13.64
N VAL A 387 -13.19 -9.37 14.03
CA VAL A 387 -14.63 -9.69 13.91
C VAL A 387 -15.33 -9.91 15.25
N ALA A 388 -14.59 -10.06 16.35
CA ALA A 388 -15.18 -10.43 17.63
C ALA A 388 -14.61 -9.65 18.84
N GLY A 389 -15.53 -9.37 19.75
CA GLY A 389 -15.26 -8.69 20.99
C GLY A 389 -14.41 -9.48 21.98
N LYS A 390 -14.17 -8.83 23.12
CA LYS A 390 -13.35 -9.35 24.22
C LYS A 390 -14.00 -10.54 24.95
N LYS A 391 -15.33 -10.68 24.88
CA LYS A 391 -16.13 -11.66 25.63
C LYS A 391 -16.14 -13.00 24.92
N GLU A 392 -16.32 -12.97 23.61
CA GLU A 392 -16.33 -14.09 22.69
C GLU A 392 -14.96 -14.79 22.70
N ARG A 393 -13.88 -14.01 22.74
CA ARG A 393 -12.50 -14.53 22.79
C ARG A 393 -11.96 -14.80 24.19
N ARG A 394 -12.83 -14.90 25.21
CA ARG A 394 -12.42 -15.01 26.63
C ARG A 394 -11.48 -16.18 26.89
N VAL A 395 -11.70 -17.33 26.27
CA VAL A 395 -10.87 -18.54 26.44
C VAL A 395 -9.46 -18.31 25.89
N ALA A 396 -9.34 -17.93 24.62
CA ALA A 396 -8.05 -17.65 23.99
C ALA A 396 -7.25 -16.61 24.79
N ARG A 397 -7.92 -15.53 25.24
CA ARG A 397 -7.30 -14.47 26.06
C ARG A 397 -6.72 -15.00 27.38
N ARG A 398 -7.38 -15.98 28.02
CA ARG A 398 -6.88 -16.62 29.24
C ARG A 398 -5.72 -17.56 28.97
N LEU A 399 -5.64 -18.14 27.79
CA LEU A 399 -4.55 -19.02 27.34
C LEU A 399 -3.28 -18.24 26.95
N ARG A 400 -3.37 -16.95 26.62
CA ARG A 400 -2.23 -16.11 26.18
C ARG A 400 -0.94 -16.25 27.01
N PRO A 401 -0.96 -16.25 28.35
CA PRO A 401 0.26 -16.44 29.13
C PRO A 401 0.92 -17.81 28.90
N ALA A 402 0.12 -18.87 28.77
CA ALA A 402 0.60 -20.21 28.46
C ALA A 402 1.15 -20.29 27.02
N ILE A 403 0.42 -19.71 26.06
CA ILE A 403 0.86 -19.59 24.66
C ILE A 403 2.23 -18.90 24.59
N LYS A 404 2.41 -17.78 25.30
CA LYS A 404 3.69 -17.06 25.33
C LYS A 404 4.85 -17.95 25.80
N LEU A 405 4.63 -18.75 26.85
CA LEU A 405 5.67 -19.63 27.40
C LEU A 405 5.99 -20.80 26.46
N LEU A 406 4.97 -21.40 25.83
CA LEU A 406 5.15 -22.47 24.84
C LEU A 406 5.94 -21.99 23.63
N LEU A 407 5.60 -20.81 23.10
CA LEU A 407 6.32 -20.22 21.96
C LEU A 407 7.75 -19.85 22.34
N ALA A 408 7.96 -19.22 23.50
CA ALA A 408 9.31 -18.87 23.97
C ALA A 408 10.21 -20.11 24.16
N SER A 409 9.68 -21.18 24.76
CA SER A 409 10.38 -22.46 24.90
C SER A 409 10.79 -23.02 23.53
N GLN A 410 9.87 -23.05 22.56
CA GLN A 410 10.15 -23.55 21.23
C GLN A 410 11.19 -22.70 20.48
N THR A 411 11.07 -21.37 20.52
CA THR A 411 12.04 -20.46 19.91
C THR A 411 13.45 -20.65 20.48
N ASP A 412 13.57 -20.75 21.81
CA ASP A 412 14.87 -20.98 22.45
C ASP A 412 15.45 -22.37 22.11
N ALA A 413 14.60 -23.39 21.97
CA ALA A 413 15.02 -24.72 21.53
C ALA A 413 15.55 -24.73 20.07
N GLU A 414 14.89 -24.01 19.17
CA GLU A 414 15.29 -23.88 17.76
C GLU A 414 16.60 -23.12 17.59
N LEU A 415 16.74 -21.99 18.30
CA LEU A 415 17.98 -21.21 18.33
C LEU A 415 19.13 -22.02 18.93
N ALA A 416 18.88 -22.80 19.99
CA ALA A 416 19.90 -23.69 20.55
C ALA A 416 20.34 -24.74 19.51
N ALA A 417 19.39 -25.36 18.81
CA ALA A 417 19.71 -26.32 17.75
C ALA A 417 20.47 -25.66 16.58
N ALA A 418 20.17 -24.41 16.24
CA ALA A 418 20.89 -23.65 15.23
C ALA A 418 22.33 -23.35 15.65
N ALA A 419 22.55 -22.85 16.88
CA ALA A 419 23.88 -22.61 17.43
C ALA A 419 24.72 -23.90 17.43
N GLN A 420 24.11 -25.03 17.81
CA GLN A 420 24.78 -26.34 17.77
C GLN A 420 25.16 -26.77 16.35
N ARG A 421 24.30 -26.53 15.34
CA ARG A 421 24.62 -26.83 13.94
C ARG A 421 25.76 -25.96 13.43
N GLN A 422 25.75 -24.66 13.72
CA GLN A 422 26.79 -23.72 13.33
C GLN A 422 28.15 -24.06 13.95
N ALA A 423 28.16 -24.47 15.23
CA ALA A 423 29.39 -24.82 15.93
C ALA A 423 30.17 -25.98 15.29
N ARG A 424 29.53 -26.83 14.47
CA ARG A 424 30.19 -27.95 13.76
C ARG A 424 31.21 -27.49 12.71
N PHE A 425 31.04 -26.27 12.21
CA PHE A 425 31.87 -25.71 11.13
C PHE A 425 32.64 -24.45 11.57
N ALA A 426 32.57 -24.11 12.87
CA ALA A 426 33.14 -22.91 13.43
C ALA A 426 34.58 -23.15 13.90
N THR A 427 35.36 -22.07 14.02
CA THR A 427 36.67 -22.12 14.69
C THR A 427 36.52 -22.47 16.18
N ALA A 428 37.61 -22.86 16.86
CA ALA A 428 37.54 -23.22 18.28
C ALA A 428 36.99 -22.09 19.16
N ALA A 429 37.38 -20.83 18.88
CA ALA A 429 36.90 -19.66 19.61
C ALA A 429 35.40 -19.39 19.37
N GLU A 430 34.96 -19.44 18.11
CA GLU A 430 33.55 -19.28 17.74
C GLU A 430 32.67 -20.42 18.30
N ALA A 431 33.16 -21.67 18.24
CA ALA A 431 32.47 -22.82 18.80
C ALA A 431 32.30 -22.71 20.32
N PHE A 432 33.27 -22.14 21.03
CA PHE A 432 33.16 -21.87 22.47
C PHE A 432 32.04 -20.86 22.76
N GLU A 433 31.98 -19.74 22.04
CA GLU A 433 30.92 -18.74 22.22
C GLU A 433 29.53 -19.28 21.83
N LEU A 434 29.42 -20.01 20.72
CA LEU A 434 28.19 -20.71 20.34
C LEU A 434 27.75 -21.74 21.40
N GLY A 435 28.70 -22.39 22.07
CA GLY A 435 28.44 -23.28 23.21
C GLY A 435 27.84 -22.55 24.42
N ARG A 436 28.33 -21.34 24.72
CA ARG A 436 27.76 -20.49 25.78
C ARG A 436 26.35 -20.00 25.42
N ASP A 437 26.13 -19.63 24.17
CA ASP A 437 24.79 -19.28 23.68
C ASP A 437 23.83 -20.45 23.79
N TYR A 438 24.25 -21.64 23.34
CA TYR A 438 23.50 -22.88 23.50
C TYR A 438 23.08 -23.11 24.97
N GLN A 439 24.02 -22.98 25.92
CA GLN A 439 23.73 -23.15 27.34
C GLN A 439 22.68 -22.14 27.83
N ARG A 440 22.84 -20.85 27.50
CA ARG A 440 21.89 -19.79 27.88
C ARG A 440 20.49 -20.06 27.31
N LEU A 441 20.42 -20.47 26.04
CA LEU A 441 19.17 -20.79 25.36
C LEU A 441 18.46 -21.99 26.01
N ARG A 442 19.20 -23.07 26.31
CA ARG A 442 18.65 -24.24 27.03
C ARG A 442 18.17 -23.88 28.43
N GLN A 443 18.87 -23.01 29.14
CA GLN A 443 18.42 -22.54 30.45
C GLN A 443 17.09 -21.78 30.34
N ARG A 444 16.99 -20.81 29.43
CA ARG A 444 15.74 -20.04 29.23
C ARG A 444 14.58 -20.92 28.76
N GLN A 445 14.85 -21.90 27.89
CA GLN A 445 13.88 -22.92 27.49
C GLN A 445 13.32 -23.65 28.72
N HIS A 446 14.19 -24.22 29.58
CA HIS A 446 13.75 -24.96 30.77
C HIS A 446 13.03 -24.09 31.80
N GLU A 447 13.44 -22.83 31.93
CA GLU A 447 12.74 -21.86 32.78
C GLU A 447 11.31 -21.62 32.27
N ALA A 448 11.13 -21.42 30.96
CA ALA A 448 9.81 -21.26 30.35
C ALA A 448 8.93 -22.52 30.50
N GLU A 449 9.49 -23.71 30.31
CA GLU A 449 8.80 -24.99 30.51
C GLU A 449 8.32 -25.15 31.97
N ARG A 450 9.20 -24.86 32.94
CA ARG A 450 8.87 -24.90 34.37
C ARG A 450 7.80 -23.87 34.74
N ASP A 451 7.89 -22.67 34.19
CA ASP A 451 6.91 -21.61 34.42
C ASP A 451 5.55 -21.99 33.82
N PHE A 452 5.55 -22.62 32.64
CA PHE A 452 4.33 -23.14 32.02
C PHE A 452 3.68 -24.18 32.93
N LEU A 453 4.42 -25.19 33.39
CA LEU A 453 3.88 -26.25 34.25
C LEU A 453 3.31 -25.71 35.57
N ARG A 454 3.94 -24.67 36.15
CA ARG A 454 3.42 -24.00 37.35
C ARG A 454 2.16 -23.19 37.09
N LEU A 455 2.06 -22.55 35.92
CA LEU A 455 0.96 -21.65 35.58
C LEU A 455 -0.27 -22.39 35.05
N TRP A 456 -0.07 -23.50 34.33
CA TRP A 456 -1.09 -24.21 33.57
C TRP A 456 -2.34 -24.60 34.40
N PRO A 457 -2.23 -25.19 35.60
CA PRO A 457 -3.41 -25.56 36.40
C PRO A 457 -4.30 -24.37 36.75
N ARG A 458 -3.69 -23.19 37.00
CA ARG A 458 -4.41 -21.95 37.30
C ARG A 458 -5.15 -21.41 36.08
N ILE A 459 -4.56 -21.56 34.89
CA ILE A 459 -5.20 -21.16 33.62
C ILE A 459 -6.39 -22.06 33.33
N VAL A 460 -6.23 -23.38 33.43
CA VAL A 460 -7.31 -24.36 33.20
C VAL A 460 -8.49 -24.11 34.15
N ALA A 461 -8.22 -23.92 35.44
CA ALA A 461 -9.25 -23.58 36.42
C ALA A 461 -10.00 -22.28 36.09
N LYS A 462 -9.31 -21.28 35.51
CA LYS A 462 -9.95 -20.05 35.03
C LYS A 462 -10.78 -20.28 33.78
N VAL A 463 -10.34 -21.11 32.84
CA VAL A 463 -11.06 -21.39 31.59
C VAL A 463 -12.41 -22.07 31.86
N HIS A 464 -12.48 -22.98 32.83
CA HIS A 464 -13.72 -23.67 33.22
C HIS A 464 -14.69 -22.83 34.07
N ARG A 465 -14.33 -21.59 34.45
CA ARG A 465 -15.20 -20.58 35.10
C ARG A 465 -15.56 -19.47 34.12
#